data_AF-A0A971WP25-F1
#
_entry.id   AF-A0A971WP25-F1
#
_cell.length_a   1.000
_cell.length_b   1.000
_cell.length_c   1.000
_cell.angle_alpha   90.00
_cell.angle_beta   90.00
_cell.angle_gamma   90.00
#
_symmetry.space_group_name_H-M   'P 1'
#
loop_
_entity.id
_entity.type
_entity.pdbx_description
1 polymer ?
#
loop_
_entity_poly.entity_id
_entity_poly.type
_entity_poly.pdbx_seq_one_letter_code
_entity_poly.pdbx_strand_id
1 'polypeptide(L)'
;MTVYEILEILMLISFGFAWPFNVIKSFKARTAKGKSLLFMVLVLVGYVCGILAKLFSPSFKWYVLFFYLLNFSMVMVDFFLYFRNRRLDKVRKKEI
;
A
#
# COMPACT_ATOMS: atom_id res chain seq x y z
N MET A 1 -23.20 -3.75 -13.04
CA MET A 1 -22.34 -3.15 -12.01
C MET A 1 -23.25 -2.27 -11.17
N THR A 2 -23.30 -2.48 -9.86
CA THR A 2 -24.16 -1.70 -8.95
C THR A 2 -23.48 -0.38 -8.56
N VAL A 3 -24.24 0.58 -8.02
CA VAL A 3 -23.69 1.90 -7.62
C VAL A 3 -22.59 1.75 -6.56
N TYR A 4 -22.76 0.87 -5.57
CA TYR A 4 -21.74 0.66 -4.52
C TYR A 4 -20.42 0.11 -5.08
N GLU A 5 -20.47 -0.68 -6.16
CA GLU A 5 -19.27 -1.23 -6.81
C GLU A 5 -18.49 -0.16 -7.54
N ILE A 6 -19.20 0.74 -8.24
CA ILE A 6 -18.57 1.87 -8.94
C ILE A 6 -17.86 2.76 -7.92
N LEU A 7 -18.51 3.06 -6.79
CA LEU A 7 -17.92 3.84 -5.72
C LEU A 7 -16.71 3.13 -5.09
N GLU A 8 -16.78 1.82 -4.87
CA GLU A 8 -15.66 1.02 -4.35
C GLU A 8 -14.46 1.03 -5.31
N ILE A 9 -14.69 0.83 -6.60
CA ILE A 9 -13.63 0.87 -7.62
C ILE A 9 -13.01 2.27 -7.72
N LEU A 10 -13.84 3.33 -7.77
CA LEU A 10 -13.34 4.71 -7.82
C LEU A 10 -12.46 5.01 -6.60
N MET A 11 -12.90 4.62 -5.41
CA MET A 11 -12.12 4.74 -4.19
C MET A 11 -10.77 3.98 -4.30
N LEU A 12 -10.79 2.73 -4.76
CA LEU A 12 -9.58 1.92 -4.92
C LEU A 12 -8.62 2.46 -5.98
N ILE A 13 -9.14 3.08 -7.05
CA ILE A 13 -8.33 3.75 -8.07
C ILE A 13 -7.71 5.02 -7.50
N SER A 14 -8.49 5.85 -6.80
CA SER A 14 -7.99 7.06 -6.15
C SER A 14 -6.88 6.75 -5.13
N PHE A 15 -7.07 5.71 -4.30
CA PHE A 15 -6.00 5.22 -3.42
C PHE A 15 -4.85 4.59 -4.21
N GLY A 16 -5.17 3.88 -5.30
CA GLY A 16 -4.20 3.27 -6.21
C GLY A 16 -3.19 4.26 -6.75
N PHE A 17 -3.58 5.51 -7.03
CA PHE A 17 -2.65 6.55 -7.45
C PHE A 17 -1.77 7.09 -6.32
N ALA A 18 -2.24 7.09 -5.06
CA ALA A 18 -1.45 7.59 -3.94
C ALA A 18 -0.18 6.74 -3.69
N TRP A 19 -0.25 5.42 -3.92
CA TRP A 19 0.86 4.51 -3.63
C TRP A 19 2.07 4.65 -4.57
N PRO A 20 1.93 4.73 -5.92
CA PRO A 20 3.03 4.99 -6.83
C PRO A 20 3.80 6.26 -6.49
N PHE A 21 3.10 7.37 -6.21
CA PHE A 21 3.75 8.61 -5.79
C PHE A 21 4.54 8.43 -4.48
N ASN A 22 3.95 7.71 -3.52
CA ASN A 22 4.59 7.44 -2.24
C ASN A 22 5.82 6.53 -2.39
N VAL A 23 5.78 5.51 -3.24
CA VAL A 23 6.90 4.60 -3.58
C VAL A 23 8.03 5.37 -4.27
N ILE A 24 7.72 6.17 -5.30
CA ILE A 24 8.72 6.98 -6.03
C ILE A 24 9.42 7.94 -5.07
N LYS A 25 8.65 8.62 -4.21
CA LYS A 25 9.20 9.53 -3.20
C LYS A 25 10.08 8.77 -2.20
N SER A 26 9.64 7.62 -1.71
CA SER A 26 10.43 6.71 -0.86
C SER A 26 11.77 6.36 -1.49
N PHE A 27 11.74 5.92 -2.74
CA PHE A 27 12.91 5.47 -3.46
C PHE A 27 13.91 6.61 -3.71
N LYS A 28 13.42 7.79 -4.12
CA LYS A 28 14.27 8.96 -4.40
C LYS A 28 14.82 9.60 -3.13
N ALA A 29 14.05 9.66 -2.04
CA ALA A 29 14.48 10.29 -0.79
C ALA A 29 15.60 9.51 -0.09
N ARG A 30 15.67 8.18 -0.27
CA ARG A 30 16.64 7.28 0.39
C ARG A 30 16.70 7.45 1.92
N THR A 31 15.61 7.88 2.54
CA THR A 31 15.46 8.05 3.98
C THR A 31 14.07 7.59 4.40
N ALA A 32 13.96 7.04 5.61
CA ALA A 32 12.72 6.61 6.23
C ALA A 32 12.19 7.67 7.23
N LYS A 33 12.88 8.81 7.38
CA LYS A 33 12.43 9.92 8.22
C LYS A 33 11.07 10.45 7.73
N GLY A 34 10.15 10.63 8.67
CA GLY A 34 8.78 11.10 8.40
C GLY A 34 7.80 10.02 7.92
N LYS A 35 8.23 8.76 7.75
CA LYS A 35 7.32 7.64 7.46
C LYS A 35 6.93 6.88 8.72
N SER A 36 5.63 6.59 8.86
CA SER A 36 5.08 5.80 9.96
C SER A 36 4.97 4.32 9.56
N LEU A 37 5.76 3.46 10.24
CA LEU A 37 5.70 2.01 10.06
C LEU A 37 4.33 1.45 10.46
N LEU A 38 3.77 1.94 11.58
CA LEU A 38 2.45 1.51 12.07
C LEU A 38 1.37 1.79 11.04
N PHE A 39 1.40 2.97 10.40
CA PHE A 39 0.45 3.30 9.33
C PHE A 39 0.54 2.32 8.15
N MET A 40 1.76 2.01 7.67
CA MET A 40 1.93 1.04 6.58
C MET A 40 1.44 -0.36 6.95
N VAL A 41 1.70 -0.82 8.17
CA VAL A 41 1.22 -2.12 8.65
C VAL A 41 -0.31 -2.15 8.75
N LEU A 42 -0.92 -1.11 9.30
CA LEU A 42 -2.38 -1.00 9.39
C LEU A 42 -3.04 -1.05 8.01
N VAL A 43 -2.46 -0.36 7.03
CA VAL A 43 -2.94 -0.37 5.63
C VAL A 43 -2.81 -1.77 5.02
N LEU A 44 -1.66 -2.45 5.21
CA LEU A 44 -1.48 -3.83 4.72
C LEU A 44 -2.51 -4.79 5.32
N VAL A 45 -2.73 -4.73 6.62
CA VAL A 45 -3.75 -5.54 7.31
C VAL A 45 -5.15 -5.21 6.78
N GLY A 46 -5.47 -3.93 6.59
CA GLY A 46 -6.74 -3.50 6.00
C GLY A 46 -6.98 -4.09 4.60
N TYR A 47 -5.97 -4.07 3.73
CA TYR A 47 -6.06 -4.70 2.41
C TYR A 47 -6.24 -6.21 2.49
N VAL A 48 -5.53 -6.91 3.40
CA VAL A 48 -5.72 -8.35 3.62
C VAL A 48 -7.15 -8.65 4.07
N CYS A 49 -7.69 -7.91 5.03
CA CYS A 49 -9.08 -8.05 5.47
C CYS A 49 -10.06 -7.82 4.31
N GLY A 50 -9.85 -6.79 3.49
CA GLY A 50 -10.68 -6.49 2.32
C GLY A 50 -10.64 -7.59 1.25
N ILE A 51 -9.44 -8.14 0.99
CA ILE A 51 -9.24 -9.27 0.08
C ILE A 51 -9.98 -10.51 0.60
N LEU A 52 -9.79 -10.88 1.86
CA LEU A 52 -10.47 -12.02 2.48
C LEU A 52 -11.99 -11.85 2.45
N ALA A 53 -12.50 -10.67 2.80
CA ALA A 53 -13.93 -10.38 2.75
C ALA A 53 -14.51 -10.56 1.34
N LYS A 54 -13.74 -10.23 0.29
CA LYS A 54 -14.15 -10.46 -1.10
C LYS A 54 -14.06 -11.92 -1.51
N LEU A 55 -13.04 -12.65 -1.08
CA LEU A 55 -12.90 -14.10 -1.37
C LEU A 55 -14.01 -14.93 -0.75
N PHE A 56 -14.47 -14.56 0.46
CA PHE A 56 -15.60 -15.23 1.12
C PHE A 56 -16.97 -14.71 0.70
N SER A 57 -17.03 -13.68 -0.17
CA SER A 57 -18.30 -13.14 -0.64
C SER A 57 -18.88 -14.02 -1.76
N PRO A 58 -20.16 -14.42 -1.69
CA PRO A 58 -20.82 -15.16 -2.76
C PRO A 58 -20.93 -14.37 -4.07
N SER A 59 -20.82 -13.04 -4.00
CA SER A 59 -20.79 -12.13 -5.15
C SER A 59 -19.35 -11.79 -5.56
N PHE A 60 -18.51 -12.82 -5.72
CA PHE A 60 -17.10 -12.64 -6.03
C PHE A 60 -16.91 -12.00 -7.42
N LYS A 61 -16.17 -10.89 -7.47
CA LYS A 61 -15.87 -10.18 -8.71
C LYS A 61 -14.37 -9.96 -8.86
N TRP A 62 -13.80 -10.62 -9.86
CA TRP A 62 -12.37 -10.69 -10.11
C TRP A 62 -11.72 -9.31 -10.32
N TYR A 63 -12.42 -8.38 -10.96
CA TYR A 63 -11.90 -7.04 -11.24
C TYR A 63 -11.76 -6.14 -9.99
N VAL A 64 -12.66 -6.26 -9.01
CA VAL A 64 -12.53 -5.50 -7.74
C VAL A 64 -11.36 -6.07 -6.94
N LEU A 65 -11.26 -7.40 -6.87
CA LEU A 65 -10.13 -8.08 -6.23
C LEU A 65 -8.79 -7.66 -6.86
N PHE A 66 -8.72 -7.54 -8.19
CA PHE A 66 -7.52 -7.07 -8.89
C PHE A 66 -7.04 -5.71 -8.37
N PHE A 67 -7.93 -4.73 -8.19
CA PHE A 67 -7.55 -3.43 -7.65
C PHE A 67 -7.09 -3.49 -6.18
N TYR A 68 -7.70 -4.35 -5.36
CA TYR A 68 -7.22 -4.61 -4.00
C TYR A 68 -5.79 -5.19 -4.00
N LEU A 69 -5.53 -6.19 -4.84
CA LEU A 69 -4.21 -6.82 -4.96
C LEU A 69 -3.16 -5.85 -5.51
N LEU A 70 -3.53 -5.05 -6.51
CA LEU A 70 -2.66 -4.03 -7.08
C LEU A 70 -2.23 -3.02 -6.01
N ASN A 71 -3.20 -2.46 -5.26
CA ASN A 71 -2.91 -1.55 -4.16
C ASN A 71 -2.03 -2.21 -3.09
N PHE A 72 -2.38 -3.43 -2.66
CA PHE A 72 -1.61 -4.19 -1.68
C PHE A 72 -0.16 -4.37 -2.12
N SER A 73 0.08 -4.73 -3.38
CA SER A 73 1.43 -4.91 -3.92
C SER A 73 2.26 -3.62 -3.86
N MET A 74 1.66 -2.46 -4.17
CA MET A 74 2.35 -1.17 -4.12
C MET A 74 2.69 -0.75 -2.68
N VAL A 75 1.76 -0.94 -1.74
CA VAL A 75 2.01 -0.71 -0.31
C VAL A 75 3.12 -1.64 0.18
N MET A 76 3.11 -2.90 -0.25
CA MET A 76 4.13 -3.89 0.12
C MET A 76 5.52 -3.47 -0.38
N VAL A 77 5.63 -2.95 -1.60
CA VAL A 77 6.89 -2.38 -2.12
C VAL A 77 7.35 -1.20 -1.27
N ASP A 78 6.46 -0.27 -0.91
CA ASP A 78 6.82 0.85 -0.04
C ASP A 78 7.27 0.40 1.36
N PHE A 79 6.62 -0.63 1.90
CA PHE A 79 6.96 -1.24 3.17
C PHE A 79 8.39 -1.83 3.15
N PHE A 80 8.77 -2.55 2.10
CA PHE A 80 10.15 -3.03 1.95
C PHE A 80 11.16 -1.90 1.75
N LEU A 81 10.79 -0.87 0.97
CA LEU A 81 11.62 0.33 0.81
C LEU A 81 11.84 1.06 2.13
N TYR A 82 10.85 1.07 3.03
CA TYR A 82 11.01 1.62 4.37
C TYR A 82 12.13 0.91 5.14
N PHE A 83 12.20 -0.42 5.14
CA PHE A 83 13.30 -1.13 5.82
C PHE A 83 14.66 -0.85 5.19
N ARG A 84 14.73 -0.82 3.86
CA ARG A 84 15.95 -0.44 3.13
C ARG A 84 16.41 0.96 3.55
N ASN A 85 15.52 1.94 3.50
CA ASN A 85 15.82 3.33 3.84
C ASN A 85 16.16 3.49 5.32
N ARG A 86 15.49 2.75 6.22
CA ARG A 86 15.82 2.73 7.64
C ARG A 86 17.21 2.19 7.91
N ARG A 87 17.68 1.22 7.11
CA ARG A 87 19.07 0.73 7.17
C ARG A 87 20.05 1.82 6.72
N LEU A 88 19.76 2.52 5.61
CA LEU A 88 20.58 3.64 5.13
C LEU A 88 20.68 4.77 6.16
N ASP A 89 19.56 5.13 6.80
CA ASP A 89 19.53 6.15 7.85
C ASP A 89 20.37 5.74 9.08
N LYS A 90 20.36 4.45 9.45
CA LYS A 90 21.19 3.95 10.55
C LYS A 90 22.68 4.03 10.24
N VAL A 91 23.09 3.76 9.00
CA VAL A 91 24.50 3.88 8.58
C VAL A 91 24.93 5.34 8.61
N ARG A 92 24.14 6.24 8.01
CA ARG A 92 24.44 7.68 8.00
C ARG A 92 24.52 8.29 9.40
N LYS A 93 23.73 7.80 10.37
CA LYS A 93 23.81 8.22 11.77
C LYS A 93 25.07 7.76 12.50
N LYS A 94 25.79 6.76 12.00
CA LYS A 94 27.06 6.27 12.61
C LYS A 94 28.29 6.99 12.06
N GLU A 95 28.17 7.61 10.89
CA GLU A 95 29.24 8.39 10.25
C GLU A 95 29.32 9.84 10.77
N ILE A 96 28.29 10.28 11.50
CA ILE A 96 28.20 11.60 12.16
C ILE A 96 28.43 11.39 13.64
#